data_AF-A0A2H0Z9Y5-F1
#
_entry.id   AF-A0A2H0Z9Y5-F1
#
_cell.length_a   1.000
_cell.length_b   1.000
_cell.length_c   1.000
_cell.angle_alpha   90.00
_cell.angle_beta   90.00
_cell.angle_gamma   90.00
#
_symmetry.space_group_name_H-M   'P 1'
#
loop_
_entity.id
_entity.type
_entity.pdbx_description
1 polymer ?
#
loop_
_entity_poly.entity_id
_entity_poly.type
_entity_poly.pdbx_seq_one_letter_code
_entity_poly.pdbx_strand_id
1 'polypeptide(L)'
;MKTRECLLCCLLYIVCALNVFAGETFQPRVFWGNDMNKGILLVNHNEMLVIDSTGNRYKKVVVKEGVNEAYLSPDFKKIAYTTLKELRIVDIETQNEYIVATGFCDYFRWNTNGLSFIFAVGEFLKETQGNLYDIKFFWADGDGKNIKQIYP
;
A
#
# COMPACT_ATOMS: atom_id res chain seq x y z
N MET A 1 24.94 33.05 39.50
CA MET A 1 25.20 32.57 38.13
C MET A 1 24.85 31.07 38.00
N LYS A 2 23.63 30.64 38.37
CA LYS A 2 23.22 29.22 38.45
C LYS A 2 21.83 28.90 37.88
N THR A 3 21.13 29.89 37.33
CA THR A 3 19.72 29.76 36.90
C THR A 3 19.55 29.62 35.38
N ARG A 4 20.60 29.81 34.58
CA ARG A 4 20.52 29.72 33.11
C ARG A 4 20.68 28.31 32.54
N GLU A 5 21.27 27.38 33.29
CA GLU A 5 21.46 26.00 32.82
C GLU A 5 20.23 25.10 33.03
N CYS A 6 19.34 25.46 33.96
CA CYS A 6 18.15 24.66 34.27
C CYS A 6 17.03 24.82 33.22
N LEU A 7 16.93 25.98 32.57
CA LEU A 7 15.93 26.22 31.52
C LEU A 7 16.25 25.47 30.21
N LEU A 8 17.53 25.27 29.90
CA LEU A 8 17.95 24.60 28.67
C LEU A 8 17.63 23.09 28.69
N CYS A 9 17.76 22.44 29.85
CA CYS A 9 17.41 21.03 30.02
C CYS A 9 15.89 20.77 29.93
N CYS A 10 15.06 21.67 30.45
CA CYS A 10 13.59 21.54 30.35
C CYS A 10 13.08 21.74 28.92
N LEU A 11 13.68 22.66 28.15
CA LEU A 11 13.32 22.89 26.74
C LEU A 11 13.72 21.71 25.84
N LEU A 12 14.88 21.08 26.06
CA LEU A 12 15.27 19.87 25.32
C LEU A 12 14.36 18.67 25.61
N TYR A 13 13.88 18.51 26.85
CA TYR A 13 12.95 17.44 27.19
C TYR A 13 11.58 17.60 26.50
N ILE A 14 11.10 18.83 26.35
CA ILE A 14 9.83 19.12 25.66
C ILE A 14 9.96 18.87 24.14
N VAL A 15 11.10 19.22 23.53
CA VAL A 15 11.35 18.95 22.11
C VAL A 15 11.53 17.45 21.83
N CYS A 16 12.12 16.68 22.74
CA CYS A 16 12.17 15.22 22.64
C CYS A 16 10.79 14.57 22.86
N ALA A 17 10.00 15.04 23.82
CA ALA A 17 8.67 14.49 24.11
C ALA A 17 7.63 14.77 23.00
N LEU A 18 7.73 15.92 22.32
CA LEU A 18 6.85 16.26 21.19
C LEU A 18 7.12 15.43 19.93
N ASN A 19 8.32 14.83 19.77
CA ASN A 19 8.63 13.96 18.64
C ASN A 19 8.22 12.48 18.86
N VAL A 20 7.80 12.10 20.07
CA VAL A 20 7.42 10.71 20.38
C VAL A 20 5.93 10.44 20.11
N PHE A 21 5.08 11.48 20.05
CA PHE A 21 3.62 11.33 19.95
C PHE A 21 3.01 11.66 18.58
N ALA A 22 3.83 11.93 17.56
CA ALA A 22 3.37 12.19 16.18
C ALA A 22 3.78 11.10 15.18
N GLY A 23 4.17 9.92 15.65
CA GLY A 23 4.41 8.77 14.79
C GLY A 23 3.08 8.13 14.38
N GLU A 24 2.80 8.05 13.08
CA GLU A 24 1.73 7.18 12.58
C GLU A 24 1.93 5.78 13.17
N THR A 25 0.94 5.29 13.92
CA THR A 25 1.03 3.97 14.54
C THR A 25 0.77 2.93 13.46
N PHE A 26 1.82 2.26 13.00
CA PHE A 26 1.70 1.18 12.04
C PHE A 26 0.89 0.01 12.64
N GLN A 27 -0.08 -0.49 11.87
CA GLN A 27 -0.82 -1.71 12.19
C GLN A 27 -0.46 -2.80 11.16
N PRO A 28 0.12 -3.93 11.59
CA PRO A 28 0.35 -5.06 10.71
C PRO A 28 -0.95 -5.56 10.09
N ARG A 29 -0.92 -5.88 8.79
CA ARG A 29 -2.06 -6.41 8.03
C ARG A 29 -1.67 -7.66 7.27
N VAL A 30 -2.63 -8.57 7.09
CA VAL A 30 -2.45 -9.79 6.31
C VAL A 30 -3.49 -9.84 5.19
N PHE A 31 -3.03 -10.06 3.97
CA PHE A 31 -3.86 -10.19 2.78
C PHE A 31 -3.67 -11.58 2.17
N TRP A 32 -4.72 -12.38 2.12
CA TRP A 32 -4.63 -13.74 1.56
C TRP A 32 -5.00 -13.76 0.08
N GLY A 33 -4.27 -14.58 -0.69
CA GLY A 33 -4.67 -14.95 -2.04
C GLY A 33 -5.95 -15.79 -2.03
N ASN A 34 -6.68 -15.79 -3.14
CA ASN A 34 -7.99 -16.46 -3.23
C ASN A 34 -7.95 -17.97 -2.93
N ASP A 35 -6.82 -18.63 -3.19
CA ASP A 35 -6.65 -20.07 -2.96
C ASP A 35 -6.09 -20.40 -1.58
N MET A 36 -5.87 -19.39 -0.72
CA MET A 36 -5.32 -19.51 0.63
C MET A 36 -3.94 -20.19 0.72
N ASN A 37 -3.26 -20.41 -0.41
CA ASN A 37 -1.95 -21.07 -0.43
C ASN A 37 -0.85 -20.10 0.02
N LYS A 38 -0.96 -18.84 -0.39
CA LYS A 38 -0.03 -17.77 0.01
C LYS A 38 -0.76 -16.48 0.33
N GLY A 39 -0.14 -15.68 1.17
CA GLY A 39 -0.60 -14.35 1.53
C GLY A 39 0.55 -13.36 1.58
N ILE A 40 0.20 -12.12 1.87
CA ILE A 40 1.10 -10.99 2.05
C ILE A 40 0.94 -10.51 3.49
N LEU A 41 2.03 -10.52 4.24
CA LEU A 41 2.11 -9.90 5.56
C LEU A 41 2.80 -8.54 5.42
N LEU A 42 2.07 -7.47 5.69
CA LEU A 42 2.61 -6.13 5.79
C LEU A 42 3.23 -5.96 7.19
N VAL A 43 4.56 -5.81 7.26
CA VAL A 43 5.31 -5.75 8.54
C VAL A 43 5.74 -4.35 8.94
N ASN A 44 5.73 -3.40 8.00
CA ASN A 44 5.78 -1.96 8.22
C ASN A 44 5.11 -1.26 7.01
N HIS A 45 5.07 0.07 6.99
CA HIS A 45 4.41 0.83 5.91
C HIS A 45 4.92 0.47 4.49
N ASN A 46 6.15 0.00 4.35
CA ASN A 46 6.85 -0.14 3.07
C ASN A 46 7.37 -1.57 2.81
N GLU A 47 7.10 -2.51 3.72
CA GLU A 47 7.66 -3.86 3.66
C GLU A 47 6.58 -4.92 3.72
N MET A 48 6.54 -5.73 2.67
CA MET A 48 5.64 -6.86 2.50
C MET A 48 6.44 -8.17 2.49
N LEU A 49 5.95 -9.17 3.21
CA LEU A 49 6.48 -10.53 3.19
C LEU A 49 5.46 -11.45 2.52
N VAL A 50 5.90 -12.22 1.53
CA VAL A 50 5.11 -13.32 0.97
C VAL A 50 5.25 -14.53 1.88
N ILE A 51 4.13 -15.01 2.42
CA ILE A 51 4.07 -16.09 3.40
C ILE A 51 3.12 -17.22 2.96
N ASP A 52 3.33 -18.44 3.44
CA ASP A 52 2.30 -19.50 3.41
C ASP A 52 1.46 -19.53 4.69
N SER A 53 0.45 -20.41 4.70
CA SER A 53 -0.45 -20.65 5.83
C SER A 53 0.23 -21.23 7.09
N THR A 54 1.47 -21.72 6.97
CA THR A 54 2.27 -22.22 8.10
C THR A 54 3.22 -21.15 8.66
N GLY A 55 3.29 -19.98 8.01
CA GLY A 55 4.15 -18.86 8.40
C GLY A 55 5.54 -18.89 7.79
N ASN A 56 5.83 -19.80 6.84
CA ASN A 56 7.11 -19.77 6.13
C ASN A 56 7.17 -18.53 5.23
N ARG A 57 8.34 -17.89 5.22
CA ARG A 57 8.60 -16.68 4.42
C ARG A 57 9.26 -17.07 3.11
N TYR A 58 8.67 -16.66 1.99
CA TYR A 58 9.17 -16.94 0.64
C TYR A 58 9.99 -15.79 0.08
N LYS A 59 9.46 -14.58 0.20
CA LYS A 59 10.09 -13.37 -0.36
C LYS A 59 9.79 -12.16 0.50
N LYS A 60 10.73 -11.23 0.50
CA LYS A 60 10.56 -9.86 0.99
C LYS A 60 10.45 -8.92 -0.20
N VAL A 61 9.50 -8.00 -0.13
CA VAL A 61 9.27 -6.94 -1.10
C VAL A 61 9.29 -5.61 -0.36
N VAL A 62 10.12 -4.67 -0.81
CA VAL A 62 10.25 -3.34 -0.21
C VAL A 62 9.88 -2.30 -1.25
N VAL A 63 8.88 -1.48 -0.93
CA VAL A 63 8.33 -0.47 -1.84
C VAL A 63 8.61 0.94 -1.33
N LYS A 64 8.58 1.93 -2.23
CA LYS A 64 8.96 3.32 -1.90
C LYS A 64 7.88 4.07 -1.11
N GLU A 65 6.63 3.66 -1.22
CA GLU A 65 5.49 4.36 -0.63
C GLU A 65 4.72 3.48 0.35
N GLY A 66 3.98 4.12 1.26
CA GLY A 66 3.14 3.46 2.24
C GLY A 66 2.04 2.61 1.57
N VAL A 67 2.04 1.32 1.88
CA VAL A 67 1.04 0.35 1.42
C VAL A 67 -0.24 0.48 2.24
N ASN A 68 -1.35 0.69 1.56
CA ASN A 68 -2.68 0.61 2.14
C ASN A 68 -3.27 -0.80 2.00
N GLU A 69 -3.50 -1.27 0.78
CA GLU A 69 -3.99 -2.62 0.50
C GLU A 69 -3.00 -3.37 -0.39
N ALA A 70 -2.98 -4.70 -0.33
CA ALA A 70 -2.14 -5.53 -1.19
C ALA A 70 -2.87 -6.78 -1.68
N TYR A 71 -2.57 -7.18 -2.92
CA TYR A 71 -3.27 -8.23 -3.65
C TYR A 71 -2.26 -9.10 -4.39
N LEU A 72 -2.12 -10.33 -3.93
CA LEU A 72 -1.23 -11.31 -4.56
C LEU A 72 -1.87 -11.85 -5.84
N SER A 73 -1.13 -11.79 -6.95
CA SER A 73 -1.55 -12.41 -8.21
C SER A 73 -1.69 -13.94 -8.06
N PRO A 74 -2.60 -14.59 -8.80
CA PRO A 74 -2.83 -16.03 -8.68
C PRO A 74 -1.61 -16.91 -8.99
N ASP A 75 -0.67 -16.44 -9.81
CA ASP A 75 0.58 -17.15 -10.11
C ASP A 75 1.70 -16.86 -9.09
N PHE A 76 1.41 -16.03 -8.08
CA PHE A 76 2.32 -15.59 -7.03
C PHE A 76 3.58 -14.88 -7.53
N LYS A 77 3.56 -14.28 -8.73
CA LYS A 77 4.72 -13.58 -9.30
C LYS A 77 4.65 -12.07 -9.11
N LYS A 78 3.46 -11.52 -8.90
CA LYS A 78 3.23 -10.08 -8.75
C LYS A 78 2.39 -9.74 -7.53
N ILE A 79 2.62 -8.56 -6.99
CA ILE A 79 1.76 -7.92 -5.99
C ILE A 79 1.21 -6.64 -6.60
N ALA A 80 -0.11 -6.53 -6.69
CA ALA A 80 -0.74 -5.21 -6.82
C ALA A 80 -0.92 -4.63 -5.43
N TYR A 81 -0.64 -3.36 -5.24
CA TYR A 81 -0.86 -2.71 -3.96
C TYR A 81 -1.29 -1.26 -4.17
N THR A 82 -2.04 -0.74 -3.22
CA THR A 82 -2.53 0.63 -3.24
C THR A 82 -1.75 1.48 -2.26
N THR A 83 -1.53 2.74 -2.60
CA THR A 83 -1.08 3.78 -1.70
C THR A 83 -2.23 4.76 -1.49
N LEU A 84 -1.99 5.86 -0.77
CA LEU A 84 -3.00 6.94 -0.68
C LEU A 84 -3.30 7.60 -2.02
N LYS A 85 -2.44 7.41 -3.04
CA LYS A 85 -2.48 8.17 -4.29
C LYS A 85 -2.38 7.32 -5.54
N GLU A 86 -2.02 6.05 -5.44
CA GLU A 86 -1.68 5.25 -6.61
C GLU A 86 -2.10 3.80 -6.44
N LEU A 87 -2.42 3.15 -7.56
CA LEU A 87 -2.39 1.70 -7.72
C LEU A 87 -1.08 1.33 -8.40
N ARG A 88 -0.32 0.42 -7.80
CA ARG A 88 1.01 0.01 -8.26
C ARG A 88 1.06 -1.51 -8.38
N ILE A 89 1.92 -2.00 -9.27
CA ILE A 89 2.27 -3.42 -9.35
C ILE A 89 3.78 -3.57 -9.21
N VAL A 90 4.19 -4.54 -8.41
CA VAL A 90 5.58 -4.97 -8.28
C VAL A 90 5.72 -6.44 -8.68
N ASP A 91 6.72 -6.72 -9.49
CA ASP A 91 7.19 -8.07 -9.78
C ASP A 91 8.04 -8.57 -8.61
N ILE A 92 7.67 -9.70 -8.02
CA ILE A 92 8.24 -10.22 -6.78
C ILE A 92 9.69 -10.69 -6.99
N GLU A 93 10.01 -11.23 -8.16
CA GLU A 93 11.34 -11.76 -8.44
C GLU A 93 12.35 -10.65 -8.74
N THR A 94 11.98 -9.75 -9.63
CA THR A 94 12.84 -8.66 -10.09
C THR A 94 12.78 -7.41 -9.21
N GLN A 95 11.77 -7.29 -8.35
CA GLN A 95 11.47 -6.09 -7.56
C GLN A 95 11.19 -4.85 -8.42
N ASN A 96 10.94 -5.04 -9.72
CA ASN A 96 10.56 -3.96 -10.61
C ASN A 96 9.12 -3.56 -10.34
N GLU A 97 8.90 -2.24 -10.27
CA GLU A 97 7.65 -1.67 -9.83
C GLU A 97 7.22 -0.58 -10.81
N TYR A 98 5.91 -0.48 -11.06
CA TYR A 98 5.33 0.55 -11.92
C TYR A 98 3.96 0.99 -11.42
N ILE A 99 3.62 2.23 -11.76
CA ILE A 99 2.32 2.82 -11.47
C ILE A 99 1.34 2.37 -12.55
N VAL A 100 0.22 1.78 -12.12
CA VAL A 100 -0.89 1.39 -13.00
C VAL A 100 -1.84 2.57 -13.19
N ALA A 101 -2.21 3.22 -12.09
CA ALA A 101 -3.13 4.35 -12.10
C ALA A 101 -2.82 5.31 -10.95
N THR A 102 -3.12 6.59 -11.16
CA THR A 102 -3.12 7.62 -10.13
C THR A 102 -4.53 7.85 -9.62
N GLY A 103 -4.65 8.28 -8.36
CA GLY A 103 -5.91 8.40 -7.63
C GLY A 103 -6.06 7.33 -6.54
N PHE A 104 -7.09 7.50 -5.72
CA PHE A 104 -7.36 6.57 -4.62
C PHE A 104 -8.05 5.32 -5.16
N CYS A 105 -7.39 4.18 -5.04
CA CYS A 105 -7.92 2.91 -5.51
C CYS A 105 -8.60 2.16 -4.35
N ASP A 106 -9.94 2.16 -4.37
CA ASP A 106 -10.75 1.54 -3.31
C ASP A 106 -11.09 0.07 -3.60
N TYR A 107 -11.02 -0.32 -4.87
CA TYR A 107 -11.31 -1.69 -5.30
C TYR A 107 -10.25 -2.20 -6.25
N PHE A 108 -9.79 -3.42 -6.01
CA PHE A 108 -8.93 -4.16 -6.93
C PHE A 108 -9.26 -5.64 -6.88
N ARG A 109 -9.26 -6.32 -8.04
CA ARG A 109 -9.39 -7.76 -8.10
C ARG A 109 -8.68 -8.36 -9.31
N TRP A 110 -7.76 -9.29 -9.04
CA TRP A 110 -7.19 -10.17 -10.06
C TRP A 110 -8.27 -11.08 -10.66
N ASN A 111 -8.21 -11.30 -11.97
CA ASN A 111 -8.90 -12.42 -12.59
C ASN A 111 -8.26 -13.75 -12.14
N THR A 112 -9.00 -14.85 -12.19
CA THR A 112 -8.59 -16.16 -11.65
C THR A 112 -7.31 -16.70 -12.28
N ASN A 113 -7.04 -16.37 -13.53
CA ASN A 113 -5.83 -16.78 -14.26
C ASN A 113 -4.66 -15.79 -14.13
N GLY A 114 -4.84 -14.66 -13.45
CA GLY A 114 -3.81 -13.62 -13.30
C GLY A 114 -3.46 -12.86 -14.59
N LEU A 115 -4.16 -13.12 -15.71
CA LEU A 115 -3.87 -12.47 -17.00
C LEU A 115 -4.51 -11.10 -17.15
N SER A 116 -5.37 -10.72 -16.22
CA SER A 116 -6.02 -9.41 -16.18
C SER A 116 -6.50 -9.09 -14.77
N PHE A 117 -6.89 -7.85 -14.54
CA PHE A 117 -7.54 -7.42 -13.31
C PHE A 117 -8.53 -6.29 -13.59
N ILE A 118 -9.39 -6.05 -12.60
CA ILE A 118 -10.32 -4.93 -12.57
C ILE A 118 -10.03 -4.09 -11.34
N PHE A 119 -10.22 -2.78 -11.45
CA PHE A 119 -10.01 -1.86 -10.34
C PHE A 119 -10.92 -0.63 -10.45
N ALA A 120 -11.16 0.02 -9.32
CA ALA A 120 -11.91 1.27 -9.25
C ALA A 120 -11.03 2.38 -8.68
N VAL A 121 -11.04 3.54 -9.34
CA VAL A 121 -10.36 4.74 -8.85
C VAL A 121 -11.42 5.77 -8.50
N GLY A 122 -11.36 6.22 -7.25
CA GLY A 122 -12.17 7.31 -6.73
C GLY A 122 -11.50 8.66 -6.93
N GLU A 123 -12.29 9.66 -7.33
CA GLU A 123 -11.87 11.06 -7.34
C GLU A 123 -12.50 11.80 -6.16
N PHE A 124 -11.66 12.51 -5.41
CA PHE A 124 -12.08 13.36 -4.30
C PHE A 124 -12.11 14.82 -4.74
N LEU A 125 -13.12 15.55 -4.29
CA LEU A 125 -13.17 17.00 -4.51
C LEU A 125 -11.94 17.61 -3.84
N LYS A 126 -11.17 18.40 -4.59
CA LYS A 126 -9.90 19.01 -4.12
C LYS A 126 -10.03 19.76 -2.79
N GLU A 127 -11.24 20.18 -2.42
CA GLU A 127 -11.54 21.06 -1.30
C GLU A 127 -12.23 20.35 -0.12
N THR A 128 -12.67 19.09 -0.27
CA THR A 128 -13.28 18.34 0.84
C THR A 128 -12.58 17.01 1.03
N GLN A 129 -11.79 16.89 2.10
CA GLN A 129 -11.29 15.59 2.55
C GLN A 129 -12.50 14.71 2.91
N GLY A 130 -12.76 13.67 2.11
CA GLY A 130 -13.69 12.59 2.46
C GLY A 130 -14.90 12.40 1.54
N ASN A 131 -15.24 13.35 0.66
CA ASN A 131 -16.37 13.18 -0.27
C ASN A 131 -15.88 12.70 -1.63
N LEU A 132 -16.11 11.42 -1.90
CA LEU A 132 -15.98 10.79 -3.22
C LEU A 132 -17.08 11.35 -4.13
N TYR A 133 -16.70 12.01 -5.23
CA TYR A 133 -17.69 12.59 -6.17
C TYR A 133 -17.79 11.84 -7.49
N ASP A 134 -16.80 11.02 -7.82
CA ASP A 134 -16.76 10.21 -9.03
C ASP A 134 -16.03 8.89 -8.78
N ILE A 135 -16.46 7.83 -9.48
CA ILE A 135 -15.85 6.50 -9.41
C ILE A 135 -15.71 5.97 -10.82
N LYS A 136 -14.45 5.79 -11.25
CA LYS A 136 -14.14 5.19 -12.54
C LYS A 136 -13.79 3.73 -12.36
N PHE A 137 -14.34 2.87 -13.22
CA PHE A 137 -14.05 1.44 -13.21
C PHE A 137 -13.24 1.04 -14.44
N PHE A 138 -12.21 0.24 -14.23
CA PHE A 138 -11.25 -0.13 -15.27
C PHE A 138 -11.03 -1.63 -15.32
N TRP A 139 -10.65 -2.10 -16.50
CA TRP A 139 -9.98 -3.36 -16.71
C TRP A 139 -8.57 -3.10 -17.19
N ALA A 140 -7.64 -3.96 -16.81
CA ALA A 140 -6.30 -3.97 -17.36
C ALA A 140 -5.79 -5.40 -17.61
N ASP A 141 -4.80 -5.52 -18.49
CA ASP A 141 -4.03 -6.75 -18.63
C ASP A 141 -3.19 -7.06 -17.38
N GLY A 142 -2.64 -8.26 -17.27
CA GLY A 142 -1.96 -8.75 -16.06
C GLY A 142 -0.68 -7.99 -15.66
N ASP A 143 -0.21 -7.12 -16.55
CA ASP A 143 0.91 -6.20 -16.32
C ASP A 143 0.46 -4.73 -16.21
N GLY A 144 -0.85 -4.44 -16.20
CA GLY A 144 -1.36 -3.06 -16.05
C GLY A 144 -0.91 -2.08 -17.14
N LYS A 145 -0.39 -2.55 -18.27
CA LYS A 145 0.13 -1.72 -19.37
C LYS A 145 -0.97 -1.32 -20.34
N ASN A 146 -1.97 -2.19 -20.51
CA ASN A 146 -3.12 -1.94 -21.36
C ASN A 146 -4.34 -1.76 -20.47
N ILE A 147 -4.82 -0.52 -20.34
CA ILE A 147 -5.93 -0.15 -19.47
C ILE A 147 -7.11 0.32 -20.31
N LYS A 148 -8.30 -0.17 -19.97
CA LYS A 148 -9.56 0.24 -20.58
C LYS A 148 -10.55 0.64 -19.47
N GLN A 149 -11.07 1.85 -19.55
CA GLN A 149 -12.20 2.25 -18.71
C GLN A 149 -13.48 1.52 -19.17
N ILE A 150 -14.16 0.89 -18.23
CA ILE A 150 -15.40 0.13 -18.46
C ILE A 150 -16.63 0.92 -17.99
N TYR A 151 -16.50 1.73 -16.94
CA TYR A 151 -17.58 2.57 -16.41
C TYR A 151 -17.09 4.02 -16.22
N PRO A 152 -17.88 5.02 -16.67
CA PRO A 152 -17.60 6.44 -16.50
C PRO A 152 -17.52 6.84 -15.04
#